data_AF-A0A9E4C7X7-F1
#
_entry.id   AF-A0A9E4C7X7-F1
#
_cell.length_a   1.000
_cell.length_b   1.000
_cell.length_c   1.000
_cell.angle_alpha   90.00
_cell.angle_beta   90.00
_cell.angle_gamma   90.00
#
_symmetry.space_group_name_H-M   'P 1'
#
loop_
_entity.id
_entity.type
_entity.pdbx_description
1 polymer ?
#
loop_
_entity_poly.entity_id
_entity_poly.type
_entity_poly.pdbx_seq_one_letter_code
_entity_poly.pdbx_strand_id
1 'polypeptide(L)'
;MRAFVAIPFSADEHKMLELLQESLATLPALDDFRWMRPRNIHLTLRFLGDIEDTQAEAAAKALRTAGEGAPAFEISIDRFGVFPQLKRPGVLWAGPSETPEPLMELEANLSRYLAEAGFPPGQGIF
;
A
#
# COMPACT_ATOMS: atom_id res chain seq x y z
N MET A 1 1.91 -11.58 14.99
CA MET A 1 0.86 -11.02 14.11
C MET A 1 1.44 -10.77 12.71
N ARG A 2 0.63 -10.80 11.64
CA ARG A 2 1.12 -10.37 10.31
C ARG A 2 0.91 -8.87 10.11
N ALA A 3 1.97 -8.13 9.79
CA ALA A 3 1.96 -6.67 9.75
C ALA A 3 2.51 -6.08 8.44
N PHE A 4 2.09 -4.85 8.16
CA PHE A 4 2.56 -4.03 7.05
C PHE A 4 2.44 -2.54 7.40
N VAL A 5 3.11 -1.70 6.62
CA VAL A 5 3.09 -0.24 6.70
C VAL A 5 2.37 0.29 5.47
N ALA A 6 1.46 1.23 5.67
CA ALA A 6 0.67 1.80 4.59
C ALA A 6 0.31 3.27 4.84
N ILE A 7 -0.02 3.95 3.74
CA ILE A 7 -0.64 5.28 3.77
C ILE A 7 -2.16 5.07 3.64
N PRO A 8 -2.96 5.52 4.62
CA PRO A 8 -4.41 5.43 4.53
C PRO A 8 -4.95 6.49 3.57
N PHE A 9 -6.09 6.19 2.96
CA PHE A 9 -6.88 7.18 2.24
C PHE A 9 -7.84 7.91 3.19
N SER A 10 -8.12 9.17 2.87
CA SER A 10 -9.14 10.00 3.50
C SER A 10 -10.55 9.47 3.23
N ALA A 11 -11.56 10.04 3.91
CA ALA A 11 -12.95 9.67 3.69
C ALA A 11 -13.43 9.95 2.26
N ASP A 12 -12.99 11.06 1.67
CA ASP A 12 -13.37 11.46 0.31
C ASP A 12 -12.72 10.54 -0.74
N GLU A 13 -11.46 10.16 -0.54
CA GLU A 13 -10.77 9.20 -1.41
C GLU A 13 -11.39 7.80 -1.32
N HIS A 14 -11.80 7.35 -0.13
CA HIS A 14 -12.55 6.09 0.00
C HIS A 14 -13.90 6.12 -0.75
N LYS A 15 -14.58 7.27 -0.79
CA LYS A 15 -15.82 7.43 -1.55
C LYS A 15 -15.55 7.38 -3.06
N MET A 16 -14.46 7.97 -3.52
CA MET A 16 -14.03 7.83 -4.93
C MET A 16 -13.72 6.37 -5.28
N LEU A 17 -13.03 5.64 -4.39
CA LEU A 17 -12.74 4.22 -4.57
C LEU A 17 -14.02 3.36 -4.59
N GLU A 18 -15.03 3.71 -3.80
CA GLU A 18 -16.34 3.04 -3.82
C GLU A 18 -17.01 3.18 -5.19
N LEU A 19 -17.09 4.40 -5.74
CA LEU A 19 -17.65 4.66 -7.07
C LEU A 19 -16.88 3.96 -8.19
N LEU A 20 -15.55 3.93 -8.09
CA LEU A 20 -14.70 3.21 -9.02
C LEU A 20 -14.97 1.69 -8.94
N GLN A 21 -15.04 1.14 -7.73
CA GLN A 21 -15.33 -0.27 -7.52
C GLN A 21 -16.71 -0.67 -8.04
N GLU A 22 -17.74 0.16 -7.82
CA GLU A 22 -19.07 -0.05 -8.40
C GLU A 22 -19.04 -0.08 -9.92
N SER A 23 -18.29 0.84 -10.53
CA SER A 23 -18.11 0.89 -11.99
C SER A 23 -17.41 -0.36 -12.52
N LEU A 24 -16.31 -0.78 -11.87
CA LEU A 24 -15.54 -1.97 -12.26
C LEU A 24 -16.33 -3.27 -12.04
N ALA A 25 -17.16 -3.33 -11.00
CA ALA A 25 -18.01 -4.50 -10.72
C ALA A 25 -19.08 -4.75 -11.79
N THR A 26 -19.31 -3.81 -12.72
CA THR A 26 -20.18 -4.03 -13.89
C THR A 26 -19.50 -4.78 -15.03
N LEU A 27 -18.18 -4.97 -14.97
CA LEU A 27 -17.40 -5.60 -16.03
C LEU A 27 -17.44 -7.13 -15.86
N PRO A 28 -17.98 -7.89 -16.85
CA PRO A 28 -18.07 -9.36 -16.73
C PRO A 28 -16.72 -10.06 -16.52
N ALA A 29 -15.63 -9.43 -16.98
CA ALA A 29 -14.27 -9.94 -16.78
C ALA A 29 -13.82 -9.96 -15.31
N LEU A 30 -14.55 -9.28 -14.42
CA LEU A 30 -14.25 -9.15 -13.00
C LEU A 30 -15.27 -9.87 -12.09
N ASP A 31 -16.24 -10.60 -12.66
CA ASP A 31 -17.31 -11.27 -11.90
C ASP A 31 -16.80 -12.28 -10.86
N ASP A 32 -15.66 -12.93 -11.15
CA ASP A 32 -15.03 -13.90 -10.25
C ASP A 32 -14.19 -13.24 -9.13
N PHE A 33 -13.97 -11.92 -9.18
CA PHE A 33 -13.20 -11.22 -8.16
C PHE A 33 -14.06 -10.91 -6.93
N ARG A 34 -13.54 -11.26 -5.76
CA ARG A 34 -14.09 -10.79 -4.50
C ARG A 34 -13.55 -9.41 -4.18
N TRP A 35 -14.44 -8.41 -4.22
CA TRP A 35 -14.07 -7.05 -3.88
C TRP A 35 -13.78 -6.84 -2.39
N MET A 36 -12.75 -6.03 -2.13
CA MET A 36 -12.43 -5.51 -0.80
C MET A 36 -13.46 -4.44 -0.40
N ARG A 37 -13.63 -4.18 0.91
CA ARG A 37 -14.38 -3.02 1.37
C ARG A 37 -13.55 -1.76 1.08
N PRO A 38 -14.09 -0.70 0.43
CA PRO A 38 -13.30 0.47 0.06
C PRO A 38 -12.44 1.06 1.18
N ARG A 39 -13.00 1.13 2.40
CA ARG A 39 -12.29 1.59 3.62
C ARG A 39 -11.04 0.78 4.04
N ASN A 40 -10.85 -0.41 3.47
CA ASN A 40 -9.70 -1.25 3.74
C ASN A 40 -8.60 -1.05 2.69
N ILE A 41 -8.87 -0.32 1.60
CA ILE A 41 -7.90 -0.04 0.55
C ILE A 41 -6.89 0.98 1.09
N HIS A 42 -5.62 0.76 0.78
CA HIS A 42 -4.52 1.60 1.26
C HIS A 42 -3.34 1.46 0.30
N LEU A 43 -2.46 2.46 0.28
CA LEU A 43 -1.18 2.36 -0.41
C LEU A 43 -0.19 1.64 0.50
N THR A 44 0.14 0.39 0.18
CA THR A 44 1.15 -0.38 0.95
C THR A 44 2.55 0.13 0.63
N LEU A 45 3.33 0.46 1.65
CA LEU A 45 4.74 0.85 1.51
C LEU A 45 5.68 -0.32 1.78
N ARG A 46 5.37 -1.14 2.80
CA ARG A 46 6.26 -2.22 3.25
C ARG A 46 5.49 -3.34 3.93
N PHE A 47 5.71 -4.58 3.53
CA PHE A 47 5.34 -5.74 4.35
C PHE A 47 6.42 -6.04 5.39
N LEU A 48 5.99 -6.27 6.63
CA LEU A 48 6.88 -6.64 7.75
C LEU A 48 6.85 -8.15 8.05
N GLY A 49 5.90 -8.88 7.46
CA GLY A 49 5.74 -10.31 7.71
C GLY A 49 5.12 -10.59 9.06
N ASP A 50 5.49 -11.72 9.66
CA ASP A 50 5.05 -12.09 11.01
C ASP A 50 5.99 -11.48 12.06
N ILE A 51 5.42 -10.70 12.97
CA ILE A 51 6.14 -9.91 13.98
C ILE A 51 5.47 -10.05 15.35
N GLU A 52 6.25 -9.94 16.42
CA GLU A 52 5.77 -9.89 17.81
C GLU A 52 5.32 -8.47 18.22
N ASP A 53 4.57 -8.35 19.31
CA ASP A 53 4.06 -7.05 19.81
C ASP A 53 5.20 -6.05 20.09
N THR A 54 6.31 -6.52 20.65
CA THR A 54 7.50 -5.71 20.92
C THR A 54 8.15 -5.18 19.64
N GLN A 55 8.09 -5.96 18.55
CA GLN A 55 8.55 -5.53 17.24
C GLN A 55 7.59 -4.49 16.64
N ALA A 56 6.28 -4.65 16.85
CA ALA A 56 5.30 -3.66 16.40
C ALA A 56 5.52 -2.27 17.04
N GLU A 57 5.87 -2.22 18.33
CA GLU A 57 6.24 -0.97 19.00
C GLU A 57 7.51 -0.33 18.40
N ALA A 58 8.54 -1.14 18.11
CA ALA A 58 9.77 -0.69 17.46
C ALA A 58 9.50 -0.14 16.05
N ALA A 59 8.69 -0.84 15.26
CA ALA A 59 8.25 -0.38 13.94
C ALA A 59 7.49 0.95 14.06
N ALA A 60 6.54 1.07 14.99
CA ALA A 60 5.77 2.30 15.18
C ALA A 60 6.67 3.51 15.51
N LYS A 61 7.77 3.30 16.27
CA LYS A 61 8.76 4.35 16.53
C LYS A 61 9.52 4.73 15.25
N ALA A 62 9.99 3.74 14.49
CA ALA A 62 10.67 3.96 13.22
C ALA A 62 9.79 4.73 12.21
N LEU A 63 8.51 4.38 12.12
CA LEU A 63 7.52 5.06 11.27
C LEU A 63 7.35 6.53 11.64
N ARG A 64 7.24 6.85 12.94
CA ARG A 64 7.12 8.24 13.40
C ARG A 64 8.32 9.07 12.96
N THR A 65 9.54 8.54 13.14
CA THR A 65 10.76 9.24 12.73
C THR A 65 10.91 9.33 11.21
N ALA A 66 10.48 8.31 10.47
CA ALA A 66 10.52 8.31 9.01
C ALA A 66 9.54 9.32 8.39
N GLY A 67 8.37 9.50 8.99
CA GLY A 67 7.34 10.44 8.52
C GLY A 67 7.53 11.88 9.03
N GLU A 68 8.41 12.10 10.01
CA GLU A 68 8.65 13.43 10.56
C GLU A 68 9.31 14.33 9.50
N GLY A 69 8.62 15.42 9.13
CA GLY A 69 9.08 16.34 8.09
C GLY A 69 8.90 15.84 6.66
N ALA A 70 8.28 14.67 6.45
CA ALA A 70 7.96 14.19 5.11
C ALA A 70 6.95 15.16 4.44
N PRO A 71 7.25 15.69 3.24
CA PRO A 71 6.35 16.62 2.58
C PRO A 71 5.08 15.90 2.10
N ALA A 72 3.98 16.66 2.06
CA ALA A 72 2.77 16.20 1.37
C ALA A 72 3.05 16.04 -0.12
N PHE A 73 2.34 15.13 -0.78
CA PHE A 73 2.49 14.86 -2.20
C PHE A 73 1.16 14.50 -2.83
N GLU A 74 1.09 14.68 -4.15
CA GLU A 74 -0.02 14.21 -4.97
C GLU A 74 0.42 12.95 -5.71
N ILE A 75 -0.49 11.98 -5.82
CA ILE A 75 -0.26 10.73 -6.53
C ILE A 75 -1.45 10.45 -7.44
N SER A 76 -1.18 10.17 -8.71
CA SER A 76 -2.20 9.79 -9.68
C SER A 76 -2.32 8.28 -9.75
N ILE A 77 -3.50 7.73 -9.46
CA ILE A 77 -3.78 6.31 -9.67
C ILE A 77 -4.42 6.16 -11.05
N ASP A 78 -3.60 5.80 -12.04
CA ASP A 78 -3.96 5.80 -13.46
C ASP A 78 -3.71 4.45 -14.15
N ARG A 79 -3.22 3.46 -13.41
CA ARG A 79 -2.94 2.12 -13.91
C ARG A 79 -3.63 1.07 -13.07
N PHE A 80 -4.18 0.07 -13.76
CA PHE A 80 -4.57 -1.19 -13.16
C PHE A 80 -3.65 -2.31 -13.63
N GLY A 81 -3.47 -3.29 -12.76
CA GLY A 81 -2.74 -4.50 -13.09
C GLY A 81 -3.22 -5.66 -12.26
N VAL A 82 -2.61 -6.82 -12.48
CA VAL A 82 -2.93 -8.02 -11.73
C VAL A 82 -1.68 -8.74 -11.26
N PHE A 83 -1.77 -9.40 -10.13
CA PHE A 83 -0.78 -10.35 -9.66
C PHE A 83 -1.33 -11.78 -9.64
N PRO A 84 -0.51 -12.83 -9.86
CA PRO A 84 0.84 -12.74 -10.39
C PRO A 84 0.86 -12.52 -11.92
N GLN A 85 -0.17 -12.95 -12.65
CA GLN A 85 -0.25 -12.79 -14.11
C GLN A 85 -1.69 -12.83 -14.64
N LEU A 86 -1.93 -12.21 -15.80
CA LEU A 86 -3.26 -12.09 -16.44
C LEU A 86 -3.97 -13.42 -16.72
N LYS A 87 -3.23 -14.51 -16.96
CA LYS A 87 -3.83 -15.82 -17.23
C LYS A 87 -4.51 -16.44 -16.00
N ARG A 88 -4.05 -16.08 -14.80
CA ARG A 88 -4.54 -16.58 -13.50
C ARG A 88 -4.35 -15.49 -12.44
N PRO A 89 -5.15 -14.41 -12.48
CA PRO A 89 -4.99 -13.31 -11.54
C PRO A 89 -5.51 -13.74 -10.16
N GLY A 90 -4.71 -13.52 -9.12
CA GLY A 90 -5.09 -13.65 -7.72
C GLY A 90 -5.42 -12.32 -7.06
N VAL A 91 -4.90 -11.20 -7.57
CA VAL A 91 -5.15 -9.84 -7.06
C VAL A 91 -5.27 -8.88 -8.22
N LEU A 92 -6.33 -8.07 -8.25
CA LEU A 92 -6.43 -6.85 -9.06
C LEU A 92 -5.93 -5.69 -8.21
N TRP A 93 -5.01 -4.89 -8.75
CA TRP A 93 -4.45 -3.73 -8.07
C TRP A 93 -4.57 -2.47 -8.93
N ALA A 94 -4.56 -1.32 -8.27
CA ALA A 94 -4.48 0.00 -8.88
C ALA A 94 -3.25 0.72 -8.32
N GLY A 95 -2.54 1.43 -9.19
CA GLY A 95 -1.31 2.12 -8.82
C GLY A 95 -0.97 3.23 -9.80
N PRO A 96 0.05 4.04 -9.47
CA PRO A 96 0.52 5.09 -10.36
C PRO A 96 1.39 4.53 -11.49
N SER A 97 1.34 5.19 -12.65
CA SER A 97 2.32 5.03 -13.72
C SER A 97 3.66 5.68 -13.39
N GLU A 98 3.65 6.74 -12.59
CA GLU A 98 4.82 7.49 -12.13
C GLU A 98 4.79 7.68 -10.62
N THR A 99 5.89 7.36 -9.93
CA THR A 99 5.97 7.53 -8.48
C THR A 99 6.49 8.93 -8.16
N PRO A 100 5.77 9.72 -7.33
CA PRO A 100 6.24 11.04 -6.91
C PRO A 100 7.56 10.95 -6.13
N GLU A 101 8.48 11.88 -6.38
CA GLU A 101 9.76 11.96 -5.67
C GLU A 101 9.60 11.98 -4.13
N PRO A 102 8.67 12.77 -3.55
CA PRO A 102 8.39 12.71 -2.11
C PRO A 102 8.04 11.33 -1.55
N LEU A 103 7.32 10.51 -2.33
CA LEU A 103 6.95 9.15 -1.93
C LEU A 103 8.17 8.22 -1.98
N MET A 104 9.05 8.41 -2.96
CA MET A 104 10.32 7.67 -3.03
C MET A 104 11.24 8.02 -1.85
N GLU A 105 11.34 9.30 -1.48
CA GLU A 105 12.09 9.74 -0.31
C GLU A 105 11.51 9.19 1.00
N LEU A 106 10.18 9.19 1.13
CA LEU A 106 9.48 8.61 2.27
C LEU A 106 9.77 7.10 2.38
N GLU A 107 9.72 6.34 1.28
CA GLU A 107 10.07 4.91 1.28
C GLU A 107 11.53 4.71 1.68
N ALA A 108 12.46 5.51 1.15
CA ALA A 108 13.88 5.39 1.46
C ALA A 108 14.16 5.66 2.95
N ASN A 109 13.54 6.68 3.52
CA ASN A 109 13.63 7.00 4.95
C ASN A 109 13.00 5.89 5.80
N LEU A 110 11.82 5.42 5.43
CA LEU A 110 11.15 4.31 6.10
C LEU A 110 12.02 3.04 6.08
N SER A 111 12.59 2.71 4.92
CA SER A 111 13.51 1.60 4.71
C SER A 111 14.69 1.66 5.67
N ARG A 112 15.33 2.83 5.79
CA ARG A 112 16.47 3.04 6.68
C ARG A 112 16.11 2.84 8.14
N TYR A 113 15.08 3.52 8.64
CA TYR A 113 14.70 3.44 10.05
C TYR A 113 14.14 2.07 10.45
N LEU A 114 13.43 1.39 9.54
CA LEU A 114 13.02 0.01 9.76
C LEU A 114 14.21 -0.95 9.85
N ALA A 115 15.22 -0.78 8.99
CA ALA A 115 16.45 -1.57 9.06
C ALA A 115 17.20 -1.36 10.38
N GLU A 116 17.34 -0.12 10.84
CA GLU A 116 17.90 0.21 12.15
C GLU A 116 17.10 -0.41 13.31
N ALA A 117 15.78 -0.58 13.15
CA ALA A 117 14.90 -1.24 14.10
C ALA A 117 14.86 -2.78 13.97
N GLY A 118 15.70 -3.38 13.11
CA GLY A 118 15.81 -4.82 12.95
C GLY A 118 14.87 -5.45 11.92
N PHE A 119 14.20 -4.64 11.09
CA PHE A 119 13.37 -5.12 9.98
C PHE A 119 14.18 -5.07 8.67
N PRO A 120 14.53 -6.22 8.07
CA PRO A 120 15.30 -6.22 6.84
C PRO A 120 14.55 -5.50 5.71
N PRO A 121 15.25 -5.07 4.64
CA PRO A 121 14.62 -4.51 3.46
C PRO A 121 13.51 -5.43 2.97
N GLY A 122 12.38 -4.84 2.61
CA GLY A 122 11.21 -5.60 2.16
C GLY A 122 11.59 -6.44 0.96
N GLN A 123 11.16 -7.71 0.94
CA GLN A 123 11.16 -8.44 -0.30
C GLN A 123 10.18 -7.72 -1.23
N GLY A 124 10.68 -7.25 -2.38
CA GLY A 124 9.87 -6.64 -3.42
C GLY A 124 8.64 -7.51 -3.66
N ILE A 125 7.47 -6.88 -3.67
CA ILE A 125 6.20 -7.59 -3.70
C ILE A 125 5.80 -7.64 -5.17
N PHE A 126 6.22 -8.73 -5.82
CA PHE A 126 5.91 -9.17 -7.19
C PHE A 126 6.36 -8.27 -8.35
#